data_AF-A0A843J793-F1
#
_entry.id   AF-A0A843J793-F1
#
_cell.length_a   1.000
_cell.length_b   1.000
_cell.length_c   1.000
_cell.angle_alpha   90.00
_cell.angle_beta   90.00
_cell.angle_gamma   90.00
#
_symmetry.space_group_name_H-M   'P 1'
#
loop_
_entity.id
_entity.type
_entity.pdbx_description
1 polymer ?
#
loop_
_entity_poly.entity_id
_entity_poly.type
_entity_poly.pdbx_seq_one_letter_code
_entity_poly.pdbx_strand_id
1 'polypeptide(L)'
;MIGFTVTDRGEAEYEGSRFFGEPLVPERWAMKEPWSEDCFFLCQINLEDIRGMEGAELLPKKGMIYLFVDTDSDVPDVKVFYTQKEPDTIYEECNMGFEDDVPYDLFTDYVMRFGEARDGVILEEDGDDVVLFRYDPKGSEADVFRDVGPIRVVISKDALKAMDLSSARTELV
;
A
#
# COMPACT_ATOMS: atom_id res chain seq x y z
N MET A 1 7.61 4.06 -14.05
CA MET A 1 7.81 4.11 -12.58
C MET A 1 7.34 5.45 -12.06
N ILE A 2 6.68 5.47 -10.92
CA ILE A 2 6.19 6.69 -10.26
C ILE A 2 6.79 6.70 -8.86
N GLY A 3 7.56 7.74 -8.52
CA GLY A 3 8.12 7.89 -7.19
C GLY A 3 7.08 8.39 -6.20
N PHE A 4 7.25 8.07 -4.92
CA PHE A 4 6.46 8.69 -3.86
C PHE A 4 7.33 9.13 -2.67
N THR A 5 6.76 10.05 -1.89
CA THR A 5 7.24 10.50 -0.59
C THR A 5 6.09 10.45 0.41
N VAL A 6 6.37 10.03 1.63
CA VAL A 6 5.47 9.94 2.78
C VAL A 6 5.76 11.12 3.72
N THR A 7 4.73 11.83 4.18
CA THR A 7 4.92 12.98 5.08
C THR A 7 3.84 13.11 6.14
N ASP A 8 4.25 13.50 7.36
CA ASP A 8 3.37 13.82 8.49
C ASP A 8 2.65 15.18 8.32
N ARG A 9 2.99 15.94 7.26
CA ARG A 9 2.44 17.27 6.97
C ARG A 9 1.31 17.22 5.96
N GLY A 10 0.09 17.12 6.49
CA GLY A 10 -1.15 17.37 5.78
C GLY A 10 -2.29 16.59 6.40
N GLU A 11 -3.51 17.14 6.36
CA GLU A 11 -4.71 16.32 6.55
C GLU A 11 -4.87 15.48 5.28
N ALA A 12 -4.63 14.17 5.38
CA ALA A 12 -4.99 13.26 4.30
C ALA A 12 -6.52 13.20 4.25
N GLU A 13 -7.14 13.62 3.14
CA GLU A 13 -8.54 13.28 2.90
C GLU A 13 -8.66 11.76 2.84
N TYR A 14 -9.70 11.17 3.44
CA TYR A 14 -9.91 9.71 3.47
C TYR A 14 -9.88 9.06 2.08
N GLU A 15 -10.20 9.85 1.06
CA GLU A 15 -10.19 9.45 -0.35
C GLU A 15 -8.78 9.47 -0.98
N GLY A 16 -7.77 10.05 -0.34
CA GLY A 16 -6.42 10.20 -0.88
C GLY A 16 -5.48 9.03 -0.58
N SER A 17 -4.32 9.03 -1.24
CA SER A 17 -3.25 8.06 -0.96
C SER A 17 -2.55 8.37 0.36
N ARG A 18 -2.35 7.34 1.18
CA ARG A 18 -1.83 7.46 2.55
C ARG A 18 -1.10 6.21 3.01
N PHE A 19 -0.29 6.38 4.03
CA PHE A 19 0.44 5.35 4.73
C PHE A 19 -0.05 5.32 6.18
N PHE A 20 -0.42 4.13 6.68
CA PHE A 20 -1.08 3.94 7.98
C PHE A 20 -2.36 4.76 8.15
N GLY A 21 -2.85 4.86 9.40
CA GLY A 21 -4.14 5.44 9.72
C GLY A 21 -5.31 4.53 9.35
N GLU A 22 -6.52 5.10 9.35
CA GLU A 22 -7.75 4.37 9.05
C GLU A 22 -8.06 4.45 7.55
N PRO A 23 -8.09 3.31 6.82
CA PRO A 23 -8.40 3.33 5.40
C PRO A 23 -9.89 3.54 5.16
N LEU A 24 -10.20 4.19 4.05
CA LEU A 24 -11.56 4.21 3.51
C LEU A 24 -11.73 2.97 2.64
N VAL A 25 -12.55 2.01 3.07
CA VAL A 25 -12.78 0.73 2.38
C VAL A 25 -14.25 0.56 1.98
N PRO A 26 -14.59 -0.38 1.08
CA PRO A 26 -15.98 -0.78 0.88
C PRO A 26 -16.57 -1.36 2.17
N GLU A 27 -17.81 -1.01 2.53
CA GLU A 27 -18.54 -1.51 3.73
C GLU A 27 -18.39 -3.02 3.94
N ARG A 28 -18.55 -3.80 2.86
CA ARG A 28 -18.44 -5.27 2.92
C ARG A 28 -17.08 -5.79 3.38
N TRP A 29 -16.01 -5.01 3.25
CA TRP A 29 -14.66 -5.36 3.70
C TRP A 29 -14.50 -5.04 5.17
N ALA A 30 -14.93 -3.86 5.62
CA ALA A 30 -14.96 -3.52 7.05
C ALA A 30 -15.78 -4.52 7.90
N MET A 31 -16.80 -5.16 7.31
CA MET A 31 -17.62 -6.16 8.02
C MET A 31 -17.08 -7.59 7.98
N LYS A 32 -16.19 -7.93 7.04
CA LYS A 32 -15.81 -9.33 6.76
C LYS A 32 -14.31 -9.59 6.67
N GLU A 33 -13.52 -8.52 6.63
CA GLU A 33 -12.06 -8.52 6.56
C GLU A 33 -11.53 -9.52 5.51
N PRO A 34 -11.33 -9.10 4.26
CA PRO A 34 -10.78 -10.00 3.25
C PRO A 34 -9.30 -10.34 3.48
N TRP A 35 -8.66 -9.71 4.48
CA TRP A 35 -7.31 -9.97 4.97
C TRP A 35 -7.34 -10.85 6.24
N SER A 36 -6.19 -11.38 6.67
CA SER A 36 -6.09 -12.15 7.94
C SER A 36 -6.26 -11.21 9.14
N GLU A 37 -6.65 -11.74 10.30
CA GLU A 37 -6.62 -10.99 11.57
C GLU A 37 -5.19 -10.55 11.92
N ASP A 38 -4.17 -11.26 11.40
CA ASP A 38 -2.74 -10.94 11.55
C ASP A 38 -2.22 -9.94 10.50
N CYS A 39 -3.11 -9.24 9.80
CA CYS A 39 -2.74 -8.25 8.80
C CYS A 39 -2.98 -6.82 9.28
N PHE A 40 -1.91 -6.02 9.45
CA PHE A 40 -2.06 -4.58 9.65
C PHE A 40 -2.14 -3.83 8.31
N PHE A 41 -2.88 -2.71 8.28
CA PHE A 41 -2.97 -1.82 7.14
C PHE A 41 -1.67 -1.03 6.94
N LEU A 42 -1.07 -1.14 5.75
CA LEU A 42 0.16 -0.43 5.40
C LEU A 42 -0.13 0.88 4.67
N CYS A 43 -0.85 0.80 3.55
CA CYS A 43 -1.14 1.98 2.74
C CYS A 43 -2.32 1.78 1.78
N GLN A 44 -2.91 2.89 1.34
CA GLN A 44 -3.85 2.93 0.22
C GLN A 44 -3.34 3.90 -0.84
N ILE A 45 -3.61 3.56 -2.10
CA ILE A 45 -3.23 4.35 -3.27
C ILE A 45 -4.48 4.62 -4.09
N ASN A 46 -4.90 5.89 -4.12
CA ASN A 46 -5.97 6.33 -5.00
C ASN A 46 -5.41 6.48 -6.41
N LEU A 47 -6.00 5.75 -7.36
CA LEU A 47 -5.57 5.77 -8.76
C LEU A 47 -5.78 7.14 -9.43
N GLU A 48 -6.62 8.00 -8.86
CA GLU A 48 -6.79 9.38 -9.32
C GLU A 48 -5.58 10.26 -8.97
N ASP A 49 -4.85 9.99 -7.89
CA ASP A 49 -3.68 10.77 -7.46
C ASP A 49 -2.48 10.62 -8.40
N ILE A 50 -2.42 9.51 -9.12
CA ILE A 50 -1.35 9.18 -10.08
C ILE A 50 -1.80 9.31 -11.54
N ARG A 51 -3.04 9.74 -11.76
CA ARG A 51 -3.63 9.80 -13.10
C ARG A 51 -2.87 10.77 -13.99
N GLY A 52 -2.44 10.27 -15.14
CA GLY A 52 -1.70 11.05 -16.14
C GLY A 52 -0.18 11.11 -15.91
N MET A 53 0.32 10.45 -14.86
CA MET A 53 1.74 10.17 -14.71
C MET A 53 2.16 9.01 -15.62
N GLU A 54 3.42 9.02 -16.07
CA GLU A 54 3.96 7.96 -16.93
C GLU A 54 4.01 6.61 -16.19
N GLY A 55 3.44 5.58 -16.82
CA GLY A 55 3.30 4.23 -16.26
C GLY A 55 1.94 3.99 -15.58
N ALA A 56 1.19 5.04 -15.22
CA ALA A 56 -0.13 4.90 -14.60
C ALA A 56 -1.17 4.28 -15.55
N GLU A 57 -0.92 4.29 -16.87
CA GLU A 57 -1.75 3.64 -17.88
C GLU A 57 -1.84 2.10 -17.73
N LEU A 58 -0.98 1.50 -16.92
CA LEU A 58 -1.06 0.08 -16.57
C LEU A 58 -2.21 -0.23 -15.61
N LEU A 59 -2.74 0.78 -14.91
CA LEU A 59 -3.81 0.64 -13.93
C LEU A 59 -5.15 1.20 -14.46
N PRO A 60 -6.27 0.79 -13.85
CA PRO A 60 -7.56 1.43 -14.08
C PRO A 60 -7.50 2.95 -13.79
N LYS A 61 -8.35 3.72 -14.49
CA LYS A 61 -8.38 5.20 -14.34
C LYS A 61 -8.88 5.71 -12.98
N LYS A 62 -9.51 4.84 -12.20
CA LYS A 62 -10.21 5.13 -10.95
C LYS A 62 -10.17 3.89 -10.06
N GLY A 63 -10.29 4.10 -8.76
CA GLY A 63 -10.34 3.07 -7.75
C GLY A 63 -9.23 3.25 -6.73
N MET A 64 -9.19 2.31 -5.78
CA MET A 64 -8.24 2.33 -4.67
C MET A 64 -7.53 0.97 -4.60
N ILE A 65 -6.21 1.00 -4.48
CA ILE A 65 -5.39 -0.16 -4.15
C ILE A 65 -5.03 -0.08 -2.66
N TYR A 66 -5.07 -1.21 -1.95
CA TYR A 66 -4.73 -1.29 -0.53
C TYR A 66 -3.67 -2.35 -0.32
N LEU A 67 -2.72 -2.08 0.56
CA LEU A 67 -1.68 -3.00 0.98
C LEU A 67 -1.88 -3.28 2.47
N PHE A 68 -1.94 -4.56 2.81
CA PHE A 68 -1.98 -5.05 4.19
C PHE A 68 -0.81 -6.01 4.41
N VAL A 69 -0.17 -5.94 5.57
CA VAL A 69 1.04 -6.71 5.88
C VAL A 69 0.68 -7.81 6.86
N ASP A 70 0.83 -9.04 6.40
CA ASP A 70 0.69 -10.24 7.22
C ASP A 70 1.93 -10.41 8.11
N THR A 71 1.70 -10.48 9.42
CA THR A 71 2.76 -10.60 10.45
C THR A 71 2.98 -12.03 10.95
N ASP A 72 2.24 -13.03 10.45
CA ASP A 72 2.42 -14.44 10.87
C ASP A 72 3.71 -15.07 10.27
N SER A 73 4.45 -14.33 9.47
CA SER A 73 5.68 -14.77 8.80
C SER A 73 6.92 -14.01 9.31
N ASP A 74 8.08 -14.69 9.34
CA ASP A 74 9.38 -14.08 9.67
C ASP A 74 9.79 -12.93 8.72
N VAL A 75 9.18 -12.90 7.52
CA VAL A 75 9.34 -11.85 6.52
C VAL A 75 7.98 -11.22 6.25
N PRO A 76 7.90 -9.89 6.05
CA PRO A 76 6.63 -9.24 5.71
C PRO A 76 6.02 -9.85 4.46
N ASP A 77 4.76 -10.27 4.53
CA ASP A 77 4.00 -10.67 3.36
C ASP A 77 2.86 -9.69 3.09
N VAL A 78 3.04 -8.86 2.07
CA VAL A 78 2.10 -7.82 1.68
C VAL A 78 0.99 -8.39 0.80
N LYS A 79 -0.24 -8.38 1.31
CA LYS A 79 -1.47 -8.67 0.59
C LYS A 79 -1.97 -7.41 -0.11
N VAL A 80 -2.38 -7.55 -1.36
CA VAL A 80 -2.82 -6.42 -2.18
C VAL A 80 -4.28 -6.59 -2.60
N PHE A 81 -5.08 -5.54 -2.38
CA PHE A 81 -6.49 -5.50 -2.72
C PHE A 81 -6.82 -4.31 -3.62
N TYR A 82 -7.88 -4.44 -4.42
CA TYR A 82 -8.37 -3.37 -5.28
C TYR A 82 -9.88 -3.27 -5.26
N THR A 83 -10.39 -2.05 -5.23
CA THR A 83 -11.80 -1.74 -5.48
C THR A 83 -11.91 -0.67 -6.55
N GLN A 84 -12.76 -0.92 -7.55
CA GLN A 84 -13.18 0.11 -8.49
C GLN A 84 -14.31 0.98 -7.92
N LYS A 85 -15.14 0.40 -7.04
CA LYS A 85 -16.22 1.15 -6.39
C LYS A 85 -15.61 2.11 -5.39
N GLU A 86 -16.15 3.34 -5.36
CA GLU A 86 -15.80 4.32 -4.34
C GLU A 86 -15.99 3.68 -2.96
N PRO A 87 -14.92 3.61 -2.15
CA PRO A 87 -15.04 3.14 -0.79
C PRO A 87 -15.82 4.16 0.03
N ASP A 88 -16.60 3.68 1.00
CA ASP A 88 -17.63 4.48 1.68
C ASP A 88 -17.62 4.32 3.20
N THR A 89 -16.74 3.48 3.73
CA THR A 89 -16.67 3.12 5.15
C THR A 89 -15.25 3.31 5.66
N ILE A 90 -15.08 4.12 6.70
CA ILE A 90 -13.82 4.20 7.42
C ILE A 90 -13.67 2.91 8.22
N TYR A 91 -12.57 2.18 8.01
CA TYR A 91 -12.26 1.01 8.83
C TYR A 91 -11.48 1.49 10.06
N GLU A 92 -12.24 1.88 11.09
CA GLU A 92 -11.72 2.38 12.35
C GLU A 92 -10.89 1.32 13.07
N GLU A 93 -9.87 1.77 13.81
CA GLU A 93 -9.06 0.90 14.68
C GLU A 93 -8.36 -0.28 13.96
N CYS A 94 -8.18 -0.21 12.63
CA CYS A 94 -7.70 -1.34 11.81
C CYS A 94 -6.29 -1.87 12.15
N ASN A 95 -5.47 -1.05 12.82
CA ASN A 95 -4.12 -1.42 13.27
C ASN A 95 -4.05 -1.62 14.79
N MET A 96 -5.17 -1.55 15.50
CA MET A 96 -5.21 -1.79 16.94
C MET A 96 -4.92 -3.26 17.24
N GLY A 97 -4.06 -3.52 18.22
CA GLY A 97 -3.65 -4.86 18.63
C GLY A 97 -2.27 -5.27 18.12
N PHE A 98 -1.70 -4.57 17.13
CA PHE A 98 -0.37 -4.86 16.59
C PHE A 98 0.78 -4.18 17.35
N GLU A 99 0.49 -3.39 18.39
CA GLU A 99 1.50 -2.59 19.11
C GLU A 99 2.57 -3.45 19.79
N ASP A 100 2.18 -4.65 20.22
CA ASP A 100 3.07 -5.61 20.87
C ASP A 100 3.76 -6.56 19.86
N ASP A 101 3.22 -6.69 18.65
CA ASP A 101 3.71 -7.61 17.62
C ASP A 101 4.75 -6.98 16.70
N VAL A 102 4.66 -5.66 16.45
CA VAL A 102 5.61 -4.96 15.57
C VAL A 102 6.23 -3.71 16.21
N PRO A 103 7.52 -3.43 15.98
CA PRO A 103 8.23 -2.31 16.61
C PRO A 103 8.06 -0.98 15.84
N TYR A 104 6.89 -0.75 15.23
CA TYR A 104 6.60 0.38 14.34
C TYR A 104 5.49 1.28 14.89
N ASP A 105 5.50 2.55 14.51
CA ASP A 105 4.36 3.44 14.75
C ASP A 105 3.33 3.28 13.63
N LEU A 106 2.28 2.51 13.91
CA LEU A 106 1.18 2.24 12.98
C LEU A 106 0.01 3.24 13.10
N PHE A 107 0.09 4.21 14.02
CA PHE A 107 -1.02 5.12 14.37
C PHE A 107 -0.87 6.51 13.77
N THR A 108 0.37 6.93 13.53
CA THR A 108 0.61 8.17 12.79
C THR A 108 0.19 7.97 11.32
N ASP A 109 -0.82 8.71 10.88
CA ASP A 109 -1.24 8.78 9.48
C ASP A 109 -0.25 9.68 8.70
N TYR A 110 0.18 9.20 7.54
CA TYR A 110 1.05 9.96 6.66
C TYR A 110 0.45 10.09 5.26
N VAL A 111 0.57 11.28 4.68
CA VAL A 111 0.15 11.54 3.30
C VAL A 111 1.17 10.95 2.33
N MET A 112 0.73 10.19 1.33
CA MET A 112 1.56 9.80 0.19
C MET A 112 1.47 10.83 -0.92
N ARG A 113 2.60 11.38 -1.34
CA ARG A 113 2.71 12.32 -2.47
C ARG A 113 3.51 11.71 -3.60
N PHE A 114 2.94 11.71 -4.80
CA PHE A 114 3.58 11.15 -5.98
C PHE A 114 4.39 12.20 -6.75
N GLY A 115 5.55 11.79 -7.27
CA GLY A 115 6.52 12.64 -7.93
C GLY A 115 7.92 12.03 -7.92
N GLU A 116 8.89 12.76 -7.38
CA GLU A 116 10.26 12.25 -7.20
C GLU A 116 10.29 11.12 -6.18
N ALA A 117 11.06 10.06 -6.49
CA ALA A 117 11.20 8.90 -5.63
C ALA A 117 12.12 9.22 -4.44
N ARG A 118 11.55 9.28 -3.22
CA ARG A 118 12.33 9.40 -1.98
C ARG A 118 12.17 8.16 -1.12
N ASP A 119 10.93 7.80 -0.81
CA ASP A 119 10.64 6.70 0.10
C ASP A 119 10.27 5.43 -0.65
N GLY A 120 9.90 5.56 -1.92
CA GLY A 120 9.56 4.40 -2.72
C GLY A 120 9.12 4.73 -4.13
N VAL A 121 8.73 3.67 -4.83
CA VAL A 121 8.23 3.72 -6.20
C VAL A 121 7.07 2.76 -6.38
N ILE A 122 6.20 3.07 -7.34
CA ILE A 122 5.16 2.15 -7.84
C ILE A 122 5.31 2.01 -9.36
N LEU A 123 4.76 0.93 -9.91
CA LEU A 123 4.71 0.67 -11.35
C LEU A 123 6.08 0.79 -12.04
N GLU A 124 7.09 0.18 -11.43
CA GLU A 124 8.42 0.01 -12.05
C GLU A 124 8.42 -1.30 -12.85
N GLU A 125 8.82 -1.24 -14.12
CA GLU A 125 8.91 -2.46 -14.93
C GLU A 125 10.10 -3.31 -14.51
N ASP A 126 9.89 -4.62 -14.36
CA ASP A 126 10.95 -5.59 -14.05
C ASP A 126 10.79 -6.85 -14.92
N GLY A 127 11.30 -6.78 -16.15
CA GLY A 127 11.19 -7.87 -17.12
C GLY A 127 9.72 -8.19 -17.48
N ASP A 128 9.28 -9.40 -17.17
CA ASP A 128 7.91 -9.88 -17.37
C ASP A 128 6.96 -9.49 -16.21
N ASP A 129 7.52 -8.93 -15.14
CA ASP A 129 6.82 -8.46 -13.96
C ASP A 129 6.75 -6.92 -13.90
N VAL A 130 5.98 -6.43 -12.93
CA VAL A 130 5.89 -5.05 -12.49
C VAL A 130 6.08 -5.03 -10.98
N VAL A 131 6.96 -4.15 -10.51
CA VAL A 131 7.03 -3.78 -9.10
C VAL A 131 5.84 -2.86 -8.83
N LEU A 132 4.79 -3.42 -8.24
CA LEU A 132 3.57 -2.70 -7.90
C LEU A 132 3.84 -1.66 -6.81
N PHE A 133 4.69 -2.01 -5.86
CA PHE A 133 5.07 -1.14 -4.75
C PHE A 133 6.47 -1.52 -4.26
N ARG A 134 7.37 -0.55 -4.14
CA ARG A 134 8.66 -0.71 -3.48
C ARG A 134 8.81 0.40 -2.45
N TYR A 135 9.24 0.01 -1.26
CA TYR A 135 9.44 0.91 -0.14
C TYR A 135 10.85 0.76 0.41
N ASP A 136 11.52 1.89 0.60
CA ASP A 136 12.82 1.98 1.28
C ASP A 136 12.61 2.72 2.60
N PRO A 137 12.79 2.04 3.75
CA PRO A 137 12.59 2.67 5.05
C PRO A 137 13.64 3.72 5.37
N LYS A 138 14.76 3.76 4.63
CA LYS A 138 15.91 4.59 4.97
C LYS A 138 15.62 6.07 4.74
N GLY A 139 15.34 6.77 5.84
CA GLY A 139 15.15 8.23 5.84
C GLY A 139 13.72 8.66 5.52
N SER A 140 12.80 7.70 5.37
CA SER A 140 11.36 7.96 5.34
C SER A 140 10.87 8.40 6.72
N GLU A 141 9.82 9.22 6.75
CA GLU A 141 9.15 9.60 8.01
C GLU A 141 8.34 8.43 8.60
N ALA A 142 7.83 7.53 7.76
CA ALA A 142 7.12 6.32 8.20
C ALA A 142 8.10 5.19 8.54
N ASP A 143 8.58 5.11 9.78
CA ASP A 143 9.62 4.14 10.19
C ASP A 143 9.08 2.69 10.32
N VAL A 144 8.78 2.04 9.19
CA VAL A 144 8.35 0.64 9.05
C VAL A 144 9.40 -0.19 8.33
N PHE A 145 9.52 -1.49 8.59
CA PHE A 145 10.47 -2.41 7.94
C PHE A 145 11.96 -2.10 8.15
N ARG A 146 12.32 -1.23 9.10
CA ARG A 146 13.71 -0.81 9.36
C ARG A 146 14.67 -1.95 9.71
N ASP A 147 14.16 -3.03 10.27
CA ASP A 147 14.88 -4.24 10.70
C ASP A 147 15.04 -5.27 9.59
N VAL A 148 14.14 -5.28 8.60
CA VAL A 148 14.18 -6.18 7.44
C VAL A 148 14.79 -5.54 6.19
N GLY A 149 14.75 -4.21 6.08
CA GLY A 149 15.25 -3.44 4.93
C GLY A 149 14.19 -3.12 3.88
N PRO A 150 14.61 -2.65 2.69
CA PRO A 150 13.66 -2.30 1.64
C PRO A 150 12.90 -3.53 1.14
N ILE A 151 11.62 -3.35 0.87
CA ILE A 151 10.74 -4.39 0.33
C ILE A 151 10.21 -4.01 -1.04
N ARG A 152 9.89 -5.01 -1.85
CA ARG A 152 9.15 -4.84 -3.10
C ARG A 152 8.02 -5.85 -3.24
N VAL A 153 6.88 -5.38 -3.72
CA VAL A 153 5.70 -6.17 -4.07
C VAL A 153 5.67 -6.27 -5.59
N VAL A 154 5.80 -7.49 -6.10
CA VAL A 154 5.98 -7.77 -7.52
C VAL A 154 4.78 -8.56 -8.04
N ILE A 155 4.34 -8.27 -9.25
CA ILE A 155 3.23 -8.96 -9.90
C ILE A 155 3.50 -9.12 -11.40
N SER A 156 3.08 -10.24 -11.99
CA SER A 156 3.22 -10.43 -13.44
C SER A 156 2.42 -9.39 -14.23
N LYS A 157 2.94 -8.98 -15.39
CA LYS A 157 2.24 -8.05 -16.29
C LYS A 157 0.85 -8.55 -16.69
N ASP A 158 0.66 -9.87 -16.80
CA ASP A 158 -0.64 -10.44 -17.18
C ASP A 158 -1.63 -10.46 -16.01
N ALA A 159 -1.18 -10.77 -14.79
CA ALA A 159 -2.04 -10.66 -13.62
C ALA A 159 -2.43 -9.20 -13.33
N LEU A 160 -1.51 -8.25 -13.51
CA LEU A 160 -1.81 -6.82 -13.39
C LEU A 160 -2.87 -6.37 -14.39
N LYS A 161 -2.75 -6.75 -15.67
CA LYS A 161 -3.78 -6.46 -16.69
C LYS A 161 -5.14 -7.05 -16.35
N ALA A 162 -5.16 -8.23 -15.73
CA ALA A 162 -6.38 -8.89 -15.27
C ALA A 162 -6.90 -8.30 -13.94
N MET A 163 -6.15 -7.40 -13.30
CA MET A 163 -6.37 -6.93 -11.93
C MET A 163 -6.47 -8.08 -10.91
N ASP A 164 -5.76 -9.18 -11.15
CA ASP A 164 -5.62 -10.29 -10.22
C ASP A 164 -4.45 -10.04 -9.26
N LEU A 165 -4.68 -9.13 -8.32
CA LEU A 165 -3.67 -8.71 -7.35
C LEU A 165 -3.37 -9.77 -6.29
N SER A 166 -4.13 -10.86 -6.24
CA SER A 166 -3.90 -11.98 -5.31
C SER A 166 -2.62 -12.76 -5.60
N SER A 167 -2.07 -12.61 -6.81
CA SER A 167 -0.80 -13.22 -7.24
C SER A 167 0.43 -12.35 -6.96
N ALA A 168 0.24 -11.16 -6.37
CA ALA A 168 1.34 -10.32 -5.95
C ALA A 168 2.17 -11.03 -4.87
N ARG A 169 3.48 -10.82 -4.90
CA ARG A 169 4.43 -11.45 -3.97
C ARG A 169 5.39 -10.42 -3.40
N THR A 170 5.77 -10.62 -2.14
CA THR A 170 6.73 -9.76 -1.46
C THR A 170 8.14 -10.33 -1.59
N GLU A 171 9.10 -9.46 -1.90
CA GLU A 171 10.51 -9.78 -2.00
C GLU A 171 11.34 -8.74 -1.22
N LEU A 172 12.36 -9.21 -0.51
CA LEU A 172 13.34 -8.34 0.15
C LEU A 172 14.41 -7.89 -0.85
N VAL A 173 14.96 -6.68 -0.67
CA VAL A 173 15.97 -6.07 -1.56
C VAL A 173 17.37 -6.08 -0.94
#